data_AF-A0A969M740-F1
#
_entry.id   AF-A0A969M740-F1
#
_cell.length_a   1.000
_cell.length_b   1.000
_cell.length_c   1.000
_cell.angle_alpha   90.00
_cell.angle_beta   90.00
_cell.angle_gamma   90.00
#
_symmetry.space_group_name_H-M   'P 1'
#
loop_
_entity.id
_entity.type
_entity.pdbx_description
1 polymer ?
#
loop_
_entity_poly.entity_id
_entity_poly.type
_entity_poly.pdbx_seq_one_letter_code
_entity_poly.pdbx_strand_id
1 'polypeptide(L)'
;MPATAELPGFETIARIPRMEGMPCSQCHNEPLAAVIAKRPKDQALSHWQVKLQHAPETVMNCQTCHGTGNMDELVMLSGKPASFNEPYTLCAQCHATQAKDWAGGAHGKRLDGWAGKRVAENCTGCHNPHSPAFETRWPAQQKRGVR
;
A
#
# COMPACT_ATOMS: atom_id res chain seq x y z
N MET A 1 9.61 -4.18 27.00
CA MET A 1 10.57 -4.63 25.97
C MET A 1 9.84 -4.69 24.64
N PRO A 2 10.13 -3.85 23.64
CA PRO A 2 9.54 -4.02 22.32
C PRO A 2 10.49 -4.83 21.44
N ALA A 3 10.00 -5.91 20.85
CA ALA A 3 10.66 -6.54 19.72
C ALA A 3 10.53 -5.61 18.51
N THR A 4 11.50 -4.72 18.31
CA THR A 4 11.79 -4.18 16.99
C THR A 4 12.30 -5.35 16.17
N ALA A 5 11.46 -5.94 15.33
CA ALA A 5 11.96 -6.80 14.28
C ALA A 5 12.82 -5.92 13.37
N GLU A 6 14.14 -5.97 13.55
CA GLU A 6 15.13 -5.41 12.63
C GLU A 6 14.87 -6.03 11.25
N LEU A 7 14.10 -5.33 10.42
CA LEU A 7 14.05 -5.65 9.00
C LEU A 7 15.41 -5.22 8.41
N PRO A 8 16.05 -6.06 7.57
CA PRO A 8 17.45 -5.93 7.17
C PRO A 8 17.74 -4.62 6.42
N GLY A 9 19.02 -4.28 6.26
CA GLY A 9 19.54 -3.03 5.68
C GLY A 9 19.12 -2.74 4.24
N PHE A 10 17.84 -2.45 4.04
CA PHE A 10 17.26 -1.96 2.81
C PHE A 10 16.53 -0.63 3.03
N GLU A 11 16.29 0.08 1.94
CA GLU A 11 15.40 1.24 1.87
C GLU A 11 14.30 0.95 0.85
N THR A 12 13.18 1.64 0.99
CA THR A 12 12.10 1.57 0.01
C THR A 12 11.89 2.93 -0.64
N ILE A 13 11.45 2.95 -1.90
CA ILE A 13 11.13 4.22 -2.55
C ILE A 13 9.83 4.79 -1.98
N ALA A 14 9.88 6.08 -1.64
CA ALA A 14 8.74 6.84 -1.17
C ALA A 14 7.54 6.71 -2.11
N ARG A 15 6.37 6.46 -1.53
CA ARG A 15 5.12 6.31 -2.26
C ARG A 15 4.35 7.63 -2.34
N ILE A 16 4.36 8.42 -1.26
CA ILE A 16 3.58 9.66 -1.13
C ILE A 16 3.78 10.61 -2.33
N PRO A 17 5.01 10.87 -2.84
CA PRO A 17 5.20 11.75 -3.99
C PRO A 17 4.59 11.24 -5.30
N ARG A 18 4.23 9.95 -5.36
CA ARG A 18 3.63 9.28 -6.53
C ARG A 18 2.13 9.05 -6.36
N MET A 19 1.52 9.57 -5.29
CA MET A 19 0.10 9.45 -5.02
C MET A 19 -0.61 10.75 -5.39
N GLU A 20 -1.61 10.65 -6.26
CA GLU A 20 -2.48 11.76 -6.60
C GLU A 20 -3.41 12.09 -5.42
N GLY A 21 -3.70 13.39 -5.22
CA GLY A 21 -4.63 13.84 -4.19
C GLY A 21 -4.08 13.89 -2.77
N MET A 22 -2.76 13.75 -2.58
CA MET A 22 -2.10 13.97 -1.29
C MET A 22 -1.95 15.48 -0.98
N PRO A 23 -2.03 15.89 0.30
CA PRO A 23 -2.48 15.08 1.43
C PRO A 23 -4.00 14.85 1.39
N CYS A 24 -4.41 13.64 1.74
CA CYS A 24 -5.81 13.20 1.81
C CYS A 24 -6.66 14.14 2.70
N SER A 25 -6.04 14.70 3.75
CA SER A 25 -6.65 15.65 4.68
C SER A 25 -7.15 16.94 4.01
N GLN A 26 -6.72 17.27 2.79
CA GLN A 26 -7.30 18.38 2.04
C GLN A 26 -8.80 18.21 1.80
N CYS A 27 -9.26 16.98 1.59
CA CYS A 27 -10.67 16.64 1.45
C CYS A 27 -11.24 15.96 2.69
N HIS A 28 -10.44 15.18 3.42
CA HIS A 28 -10.84 14.48 4.64
C HIS A 28 -10.49 15.28 5.90
N ASN A 29 -11.01 16.50 5.98
CA ASN A 29 -10.78 17.43 7.10
C ASN A 29 -11.88 17.41 8.17
N GLU A 30 -12.95 16.64 7.95
CA GLU A 30 -14.09 16.48 8.84
C GLU A 30 -14.67 15.07 8.70
N PRO A 31 -15.60 14.64 9.59
CA PRO A 31 -16.21 13.32 9.49
C PRO A 31 -16.81 13.07 8.10
N LEU A 32 -16.62 11.86 7.56
CA LEU A 32 -16.99 11.51 6.18
C LEU A 32 -18.45 11.86 5.84
N ALA A 33 -19.38 11.68 6.78
CA ALA A 33 -20.78 12.05 6.60
C ALA A 33 -20.98 13.55 6.30
N ALA A 34 -20.22 14.42 6.95
CA ALA A 34 -20.25 15.86 6.72
C ALA A 34 -19.65 16.23 5.35
N VAL A 35 -18.52 15.61 4.98
CA VAL A 35 -17.91 15.78 3.65
C VAL A 35 -18.91 15.39 2.54
N ILE A 36 -19.57 14.23 2.69
CA ILE A 36 -20.55 13.73 1.71
C ILE A 36 -21.77 14.65 1.62
N ALA A 37 -22.25 15.18 2.75
CA ALA A 37 -23.41 16.06 2.79
C ALA A 37 -23.17 17.40 2.09
N LYS A 38 -21.92 17.90 2.07
CA LYS A 38 -21.54 19.15 1.40
C LYS A 38 -21.26 18.99 -0.11
N ARG A 39 -21.18 17.75 -0.60
CA ARG A 39 -20.95 17.46 -2.02
C ARG A 39 -22.16 17.83 -2.88
N PRO A 40 -21.98 18.40 -4.08
CA PRO A 40 -23.04 18.48 -5.09
C PRO A 40 -23.65 17.10 -5.39
N LYS A 41 -24.98 17.04 -5.47
CA LYS A 41 -25.70 15.75 -5.62
C LYS A 41 -25.41 15.03 -6.94
N ASP A 42 -25.03 15.78 -7.96
CA ASP A 42 -24.72 15.35 -9.33
C ASP A 42 -23.26 14.90 -9.53
N GLN A 43 -22.38 15.13 -8.55
CA GLN A 43 -20.98 14.71 -8.64
C GLN A 43 -20.78 13.26 -8.17
N ALA A 44 -19.86 12.47 -8.71
CA ALA A 44 -19.52 11.17 -8.09
C ALA A 44 -18.76 11.36 -6.76
N LEU A 45 -18.75 10.36 -5.88
CA LEU A 45 -17.86 10.35 -4.72
C LEU A 45 -16.41 10.23 -5.18
N SER A 46 -15.48 10.95 -4.56
CA SER A 46 -14.06 10.66 -4.71
C SER A 46 -13.83 9.19 -4.35
N HIS A 47 -13.08 8.48 -5.19
CA HIS A 47 -12.76 7.06 -5.03
C HIS A 47 -13.92 6.06 -5.28
N TRP A 48 -15.03 6.48 -5.91
CA TRP A 48 -16.20 5.60 -6.21
C TRP A 48 -15.86 4.29 -6.94
N GLN A 49 -14.74 4.25 -7.67
CA GLN A 49 -14.26 3.11 -8.45
C GLN A 49 -13.35 2.16 -7.67
N VAL A 50 -13.02 2.46 -6.41
CA VAL A 50 -12.17 1.61 -5.57
C VAL A 50 -13.02 0.50 -4.93
N LYS A 51 -12.67 -0.76 -5.20
CA LYS A 51 -13.28 -1.94 -4.61
C LYS A 51 -12.24 -2.74 -3.86
N LEU A 52 -12.53 -3.12 -2.62
CA LEU A 52 -11.67 -4.00 -1.84
C LEU A 52 -11.94 -5.47 -2.21
N GLN A 53 -11.00 -6.08 -2.90
CA GLN A 53 -10.98 -7.48 -3.32
C GLN A 53 -9.74 -8.16 -2.75
N HIS A 54 -9.71 -8.32 -1.42
CA HIS A 54 -8.52 -8.81 -0.74
C HIS A 54 -8.80 -10.01 0.19
N ALA A 55 -9.35 -9.77 1.37
CA ALA A 55 -9.79 -10.82 2.30
C ALA A 55 -11.31 -10.74 2.46
N PRO A 56 -11.98 -11.78 3.00
CA PRO A 56 -13.39 -11.71 3.32
C PRO A 56 -13.70 -10.52 4.24
N GLU A 57 -14.89 -9.93 4.09
CA GLU A 57 -15.32 -8.74 4.85
C GLU A 57 -15.30 -8.96 6.37
N THR A 58 -15.48 -10.22 6.81
CA THR A 58 -15.39 -10.62 8.22
C THR A 58 -13.97 -10.53 8.81
N VAL A 59 -12.95 -10.48 7.95
CA VAL A 59 -11.53 -10.39 8.34
C VAL A 59 -11.00 -8.97 8.13
N MET A 60 -11.41 -8.31 7.05
CA MET A 60 -10.83 -7.04 6.62
C MET A 60 -11.89 -6.13 5.99
N ASN A 61 -11.79 -4.85 6.31
CA ASN A 61 -12.47 -3.78 5.61
C ASN A 61 -11.49 -2.62 5.35
N CYS A 62 -11.99 -1.51 4.80
CA CYS A 62 -11.15 -0.33 4.51
C CYS A 62 -10.42 0.18 5.76
N GLN A 63 -11.07 0.10 6.93
CA GLN A 63 -10.54 0.61 8.19
C GLN A 63 -9.47 -0.28 8.82
N THR A 64 -9.31 -1.52 8.34
CA THR A 64 -8.21 -2.39 8.75
C THR A 64 -6.85 -1.80 8.40
N CYS A 65 -6.77 -1.03 7.31
CA CYS A 65 -5.55 -0.39 6.85
C CYS A 65 -5.61 1.14 6.93
N HIS A 66 -6.79 1.74 6.81
CA HIS A 66 -6.98 3.20 6.86
C HIS A 66 -7.66 3.63 8.16
N GLY A 67 -6.99 4.43 8.98
CA GLY A 67 -7.60 5.00 10.18
C GLY A 67 -8.65 6.06 9.83
N THR A 68 -9.61 6.29 10.74
CA THR A 68 -10.58 7.38 10.61
C THR A 68 -10.08 8.72 11.17
N GLY A 69 -9.02 8.69 11.98
CA GLY A 69 -8.48 9.89 12.65
C GLY A 69 -7.54 10.72 11.79
N ASN A 70 -6.74 10.09 10.94
CA ASN A 70 -5.81 10.76 10.03
C ASN A 70 -5.73 9.98 8.71
N MET A 71 -6.30 10.54 7.64
CA MET A 71 -6.30 9.91 6.31
C MET A 71 -4.97 10.07 5.57
N ASP A 72 -4.04 10.88 6.09
CA ASP A 72 -2.68 11.01 5.54
C ASP A 72 -1.75 9.88 5.99
N GLU A 73 -2.23 8.99 6.85
CA GLU A 73 -1.51 7.83 7.37
C GLU A 73 -2.33 6.55 7.26
N LEU A 74 -1.64 5.43 7.36
CA LEU A 74 -2.22 4.10 7.52
C LEU A 74 -2.30 3.75 9.01
N VAL A 75 -3.09 2.74 9.35
CA VAL A 75 -3.21 2.22 10.71
C VAL A 75 -2.84 0.73 10.76
N MET A 76 -2.05 0.35 11.75
CA MET A 76 -1.75 -1.05 12.05
C MET A 76 -2.88 -1.69 12.86
N LEU A 77 -2.93 -3.03 12.94
CA LEU A 77 -3.88 -3.76 13.78
C LEU A 77 -3.74 -3.42 15.27
N SER A 78 -2.55 -2.96 15.68
CA SER A 78 -2.29 -2.44 17.03
C SER A 78 -2.82 -1.03 17.29
N GLY A 79 -3.39 -0.37 16.28
CA GLY A 79 -3.84 1.03 16.33
C GLY A 79 -2.73 2.06 16.11
N LYS A 80 -1.47 1.63 16.00
CA LYS A 80 -0.34 2.53 15.72
C LYS A 80 -0.40 3.06 14.28
N PRO A 81 0.00 4.32 14.03
CA PRO A 81 0.10 4.85 12.69
C PRO A 81 1.25 4.21 11.91
N ALA A 82 1.13 4.19 10.59
CA ALA A 82 2.14 3.75 9.67
C ALA A 82 2.14 4.64 8.42
N SER A 83 3.32 4.88 7.84
CA SER A 83 3.44 5.74 6.67
C SER A 83 2.98 5.02 5.39
N PHE A 84 2.36 5.76 4.47
CA PHE A 84 2.17 5.30 3.08
C PHE A 84 3.48 4.99 2.35
N ASN A 85 4.62 5.49 2.83
CA ASN A 85 5.95 5.15 2.30
C ASN A 85 6.43 3.76 2.76
N GLU A 86 5.84 3.18 3.80
CA GLU A 86 6.25 1.91 4.39
C GLU A 86 5.07 0.92 4.48
N PRO A 87 4.31 0.70 3.39
CA PRO A 87 3.12 -0.15 3.42
C PRO A 87 3.45 -1.61 3.75
N TYR A 88 4.70 -2.03 3.56
CA TYR A 88 5.16 -3.38 3.94
C TYR A 88 4.96 -3.65 5.44
N THR A 89 4.99 -2.63 6.29
CA THR A 89 4.75 -2.77 7.73
C THR A 89 3.32 -3.26 8.01
N LEU A 90 2.34 -2.82 7.20
CA LEU A 90 0.98 -3.32 7.27
C LEU A 90 0.87 -4.74 6.74
N CYS A 91 1.42 -4.98 5.55
CA CYS A 91 1.33 -6.26 4.87
C CYS A 91 1.92 -7.39 5.72
N ALA A 92 3.04 -7.12 6.40
CA ALA A 92 3.74 -8.08 7.25
C ALA A 92 2.93 -8.59 8.45
N GLN A 93 1.88 -7.87 8.86
CA GLN A 93 1.02 -8.28 9.98
C GLN A 93 0.22 -9.57 9.67
N CYS A 94 -0.05 -9.85 8.40
CA CYS A 94 -0.75 -11.05 7.95
C CYS A 94 0.09 -11.90 6.99
N HIS A 95 0.90 -11.25 6.13
CA HIS A 95 1.74 -11.89 5.11
C HIS A 95 3.21 -11.98 5.54
N ALA A 96 3.44 -12.52 6.75
CA ALA A 96 4.77 -12.54 7.37
C ALA A 96 5.83 -13.27 6.52
N THR A 97 5.47 -14.39 5.89
CA THR A 97 6.38 -15.15 5.02
C THR A 97 6.79 -14.33 3.79
N GLN A 98 5.82 -13.74 3.08
CA GLN A 98 6.11 -12.93 1.90
C GLN A 98 6.92 -11.68 2.27
N ALA A 99 6.61 -11.04 3.39
CA ALA A 99 7.37 -9.90 3.89
C ALA A 99 8.81 -10.30 4.23
N LYS A 100 9.03 -11.46 4.85
CA LYS A 100 10.38 -11.99 5.14
C LYS A 100 11.17 -12.26 3.86
N ASP A 101 10.55 -12.89 2.86
CA ASP A 101 11.21 -13.19 1.57
C ASP A 101 11.55 -11.90 0.80
N TRP A 102 10.63 -10.93 0.80
CA TRP A 102 10.85 -9.60 0.22
C TRP A 102 11.96 -8.81 0.95
N ALA A 103 11.96 -8.86 2.28
CA ALA A 103 12.97 -8.24 3.13
C ALA A 103 14.36 -8.90 2.94
N GLY A 104 14.40 -10.21 2.70
CA GLY A 104 15.63 -10.94 2.32
C GLY A 104 16.06 -10.70 0.87
N GLY A 105 15.21 -10.09 0.04
CA GLY A 105 15.49 -9.82 -1.38
C GLY A 105 15.24 -11.01 -2.32
N ALA A 106 14.64 -12.09 -1.82
CA ALA A 106 14.18 -13.22 -2.66
C ALA A 106 12.94 -12.84 -3.49
N HIS A 107 12.20 -11.83 -3.03
CA HIS A 107 11.03 -11.28 -3.71
C HIS A 107 11.11 -9.76 -3.83
N GLY A 108 10.37 -9.20 -4.79
CA GLY A 108 10.34 -7.76 -5.07
C GLY A 108 11.42 -7.30 -6.04
N LYS A 109 11.30 -6.05 -6.46
CA LYS A 109 12.22 -5.43 -7.43
C LYS A 109 13.31 -4.68 -6.67
N ARG A 110 14.57 -5.06 -6.86
CA ARG A 110 15.71 -4.21 -6.46
C ARG A 110 15.83 -3.07 -7.48
N LEU A 111 15.91 -1.86 -6.98
CA LEU A 111 16.00 -0.64 -7.78
C LEU A 111 17.43 -0.08 -7.77
N ASP A 112 18.14 -0.24 -6.65
CA ASP A 112 19.54 0.18 -6.53
C ASP A 112 20.24 -0.59 -5.39
N GLY A 113 21.50 -0.22 -5.10
CA GLY A 113 22.26 -0.72 -3.96
C GLY A 113 22.83 -2.11 -4.20
N TRP A 114 23.35 -2.39 -5.41
CA TRP A 114 23.97 -3.68 -5.75
C TRP A 114 25.26 -3.94 -4.96
N ALA A 115 25.98 -2.88 -4.58
CA ALA A 115 27.14 -2.90 -3.71
C ALA A 115 26.98 -1.88 -2.56
N GLY A 116 25.98 -2.10 -1.70
CA GLY A 116 25.68 -1.20 -0.59
C GLY A 116 24.31 -1.49 0.04
N LYS A 117 23.72 -0.47 0.68
CA LYS A 117 22.36 -0.56 1.22
C LYS A 117 21.37 -0.79 0.07
N ARG A 118 20.62 -1.88 0.14
CA ARG A 118 19.70 -2.28 -0.93
C ARG A 118 18.54 -1.29 -1.03
N VAL A 119 18.22 -0.80 -2.22
CA VAL A 119 16.98 -0.03 -2.44
C VAL A 119 15.98 -0.94 -3.15
N ALA A 120 14.81 -1.13 -2.55
CA ALA A 120 13.77 -2.03 -3.04
C ALA A 120 12.49 -1.25 -3.38
N GLU A 121 11.75 -1.73 -4.39
CA GLU A 121 10.38 -1.29 -4.59
C GLU A 121 9.48 -1.81 -3.47
N ASN A 122 8.50 -1.01 -3.09
CA ASN A 122 7.49 -1.38 -2.09
C ASN A 122 6.53 -2.45 -2.64
N CYS A 123 5.84 -3.17 -1.75
CA CYS A 123 4.82 -4.17 -2.13
C CYS A 123 3.80 -3.56 -3.10
N THR A 124 3.35 -2.35 -2.80
CA THR A 124 2.35 -1.59 -3.56
C THR A 124 2.88 -0.94 -4.84
N GLY A 125 4.18 -1.08 -5.14
CA GLY A 125 4.75 -0.70 -6.43
C GLY A 125 4.50 -1.74 -7.52
N CYS A 126 4.21 -2.99 -7.13
CA CYS A 126 3.83 -4.06 -8.06
C CYS A 126 2.39 -4.56 -7.82
N HIS A 127 1.94 -4.60 -6.57
CA HIS A 127 0.61 -5.09 -6.19
C HIS A 127 -0.37 -3.92 -5.98
N ASN A 128 -1.61 -4.07 -6.45
CA ASN A 128 -2.68 -3.17 -6.05
C ASN A 128 -3.08 -3.49 -4.61
N PRO A 129 -2.96 -2.56 -3.63
CA PRO A 129 -3.30 -2.86 -2.23
C PRO A 129 -4.76 -3.25 -2.01
N HIS A 130 -5.67 -2.84 -2.90
CA HIS A 130 -7.09 -3.20 -2.83
C HIS A 130 -7.42 -4.48 -3.60
N SER A 131 -6.49 -5.00 -4.40
CA SER A 131 -6.62 -6.27 -5.13
C SER A 131 -5.23 -6.87 -5.37
N PRO A 132 -4.55 -7.41 -4.33
CA PRO A 132 -3.11 -7.68 -4.43
C PRO A 132 -2.76 -8.88 -5.29
N ALA A 133 -3.68 -9.84 -5.46
CA ALA A 133 -3.43 -11.01 -6.27
C ALA A 133 -3.21 -10.63 -7.75
N PHE A 134 -2.20 -11.22 -8.38
CA PHE A 134 -2.06 -11.14 -9.83
C PHE A 134 -3.03 -12.12 -10.48
N GLU A 135 -3.74 -11.65 -11.51
CA GLU A 135 -4.53 -12.54 -12.35
C GLU A 135 -3.62 -13.53 -13.10
N THR A 136 -4.13 -14.74 -13.28
CA THR A 136 -3.49 -15.73 -14.14
C THR A 136 -3.41 -15.16 -15.55
N ARG A 137 -2.18 -15.01 -16.05
CA ARG A 137 -1.92 -14.54 -17.41
C ARG A 137 -0.87 -15.41 -18.06
N TRP A 138 -0.92 -15.47 -19.39
CA TRP A 138 0.15 -16.06 -20.15
C TRP A 138 1.46 -15.30 -19.90
N PRO A 139 2.61 -15.98 -19.85
CA PRO A 139 3.91 -15.31 -19.77
C PRO A 139 4.01 -14.27 -20.88
N ALA A 140 4.47 -13.06 -20.52
CA ALA A 140 4.69 -12.01 -21.50
C ALA A 140 5.68 -12.53 -22.55
N GLN A 141 5.20 -12.73 -23.77
CA GLN A 141 6.06 -13.07 -24.90
C GLN A 141 6.76 -11.79 -25.31
N GLN A 142 8.06 -11.65 -25.01
CA GLN A 142 8.85 -10.59 -25.61
C GLN A 142 8.91 -10.88 -27.11
N LYS A 143 8.20 -10.09 -27.92
CA LYS A 143 8.34 -10.17 -29.38
C LYS A 143 9.79 -9.83 -29.72
N ARG A 144 10.58 -10.85 -30.07
CA ARG A 144 11.93 -10.66 -30.63
C ARG A 144 11.77 -9.99 -31.99
N GLY A 145 12.09 -8.70 -32.07
CA GLY A 145 12.29 -7.98 -33.33
C GLY A 145 11.17 -7.00 -33.68
N VAL A 146 11.31 -5.77 -33.21
CA VAL A 146 11.24 -4.56 -34.06
C VAL A 146 12.32 -3.64 -33.50
N ARG A 147 13.40 -3.45 -34.28
CA ARG A 147 14.26 -2.29 -34.13
C ARG A 147 13.56 -1.10 -34.79
#